data_AF-A0A9P4ICY7-F1
#
_entry.id   AF-A0A9P4ICY7-F1
#
_cell.length_a   1.000
_cell.length_b   1.000
_cell.length_c   1.000
_cell.angle_alpha   90.00
_cell.angle_beta   90.00
_cell.angle_gamma   90.00
#
_symmetry.space_group_name_H-M   'P 1'
#
loop_
_entity.id
_entity.type
_entity.pdbx_description
1 polymer ?
#
loop_
_entity_poly.entity_id
_entity_poly.type
_entity_poly.pdbx_seq_one_letter_code
_entity_poly.pdbx_strand_id
1 'polypeptide(L)'
;MSHKEPDPSEVPVKYGTERRLFTLRILRPHEVPQHPALPLQPNAPDMPQPDIKSFINTALSESLGFIDETWPVLASKGEKASPPSKAKVALFGKDINNPHGAPECWFARRSIHEGRKEEGTADWGEFVSGLFDGHSVNEKEYTPDVFDARKILDWGEDVGKAFEGDEQWAEVSMCAYEMAHKIPVLSNRVFPELIIAAKYKPHTPHHSAFVFVQIPLNLETSPDAFYSNGSNKTKGEGLQKKDVVLGRYVSMERCIERADGKISWEMATASDAAGALPMPLQKFGVPAAVVKDVGLFLSWTAKRRGP
;
A
#
# COMPACT_ATOMS: atom_id res chain seq x y z
N MET A 1 25.39 -14.52 34.98
CA MET A 1 24.29 -13.94 34.18
C MET A 1 24.92 -13.50 32.87
N SER A 2 24.68 -14.25 31.80
CA SER A 2 25.21 -13.91 30.48
C SER A 2 24.41 -12.73 29.95
N HIS A 3 25.07 -11.58 29.80
CA HIS A 3 24.54 -10.48 29.00
C HIS A 3 24.51 -10.96 27.54
N LYS A 4 23.31 -11.27 27.03
CA LYS A 4 23.09 -11.32 25.59
C LYS A 4 23.28 -9.90 25.07
N GLU A 5 24.25 -9.70 24.19
CA GLU A 5 24.25 -8.51 23.33
C GLU A 5 22.94 -8.50 22.54
N PRO A 6 22.29 -7.32 22.39
CA PRO A 6 21.10 -7.20 21.57
C PRO A 6 21.44 -7.60 20.13
N ASP A 7 20.50 -8.25 19.47
CA ASP A 7 20.60 -8.61 18.06
C ASP A 7 20.80 -7.31 17.25
N PRO A 8 21.79 -7.20 16.37
CA PRO A 8 21.97 -6.00 15.54
C PRO A 8 20.75 -5.65 14.65
N SER A 9 19.80 -6.58 14.49
CA SER A 9 18.48 -6.31 13.89
C SER A 9 17.47 -5.61 14.81
N GLU A 10 17.81 -5.44 16.10
CA GLU A 10 17.03 -4.72 17.11
C GLU A 10 17.55 -3.29 17.34
N VAL A 11 18.58 -2.82 16.61
CA VAL A 11 18.90 -1.38 16.61
C VAL A 11 17.75 -0.68 15.89
N PRO A 12 16.87 0.07 16.59
CA PRO A 12 15.71 0.66 15.94
C PRO A 12 16.23 1.73 14.98
N VAL A 13 16.08 1.50 13.69
CA VAL A 13 16.16 2.60 12.73
C VAL A 13 15.07 3.58 13.15
N LYS A 14 15.47 4.74 13.69
CA LYS A 14 14.50 5.76 14.09
C LYS A 14 13.92 6.39 12.83
N TYR A 15 12.70 6.00 12.53
CA TYR A 15 11.94 6.59 11.45
C TYR A 15 11.30 7.91 11.87
N GLY A 16 11.04 8.78 10.89
CA GLY A 16 10.36 10.05 11.12
C GLY A 16 8.90 9.82 11.53
N THR A 17 8.42 10.59 12.50
CA THR A 17 7.08 10.45 13.06
C THR A 17 6.11 11.53 12.56
N GLU A 18 6.65 12.55 11.88
CA GLU A 18 5.89 13.60 11.24
C GLU A 18 5.22 13.05 9.98
N ARG A 19 3.88 13.10 9.90
CA ARG A 19 3.13 12.55 8.76
C ARG A 19 2.80 13.64 7.74
N ARG A 20 3.67 13.85 6.75
CA ARG A 20 3.49 14.86 5.69
C ARG A 20 2.97 14.25 4.39
N LEU A 21 3.46 13.05 4.07
CA LEU A 21 3.10 12.25 2.90
C LEU A 21 2.15 11.11 3.31
N PHE A 22 2.39 10.46 4.44
CA PHE A 22 1.61 9.28 4.87
C PHE A 22 0.28 9.63 5.56
N THR A 23 -0.63 10.25 4.79
CA THR A 23 -1.97 10.71 5.22
C THR A 23 -3.00 10.51 4.10
N LEU A 24 -4.30 10.66 4.40
CA LEU A 24 -5.39 10.67 3.41
C LEU A 24 -5.41 11.91 2.51
N ARG A 25 -4.42 12.81 2.64
CA ARG A 25 -4.32 13.99 1.77
C ARG A 25 -3.94 13.55 0.36
N ILE A 26 -4.69 14.05 -0.63
CA ILE A 26 -4.36 13.82 -2.04
C ILE A 26 -3.19 14.72 -2.41
N LEU A 27 -2.08 14.11 -2.85
CA LEU A 27 -0.94 14.82 -3.37
C LEU A 27 -1.28 15.45 -4.71
N ARG A 28 -0.86 16.70 -4.92
CA ARG A 28 -0.96 17.40 -6.20
C ARG A 28 0.28 17.12 -7.05
N PRO A 29 0.19 17.30 -8.38
CA PRO A 29 1.33 17.09 -9.29
C PRO A 29 2.64 17.77 -8.86
N HIS A 30 2.61 18.99 -8.32
CA HIS A 30 3.83 19.70 -7.89
C HIS A 30 4.40 19.19 -6.55
N GLU A 31 3.67 18.33 -5.83
CA GLU A 31 4.08 17.78 -4.54
C GLU A 31 4.75 16.41 -4.68
N VAL A 32 4.85 15.87 -5.90
CA VAL A 32 5.57 14.64 -6.24
C VAL A 32 6.72 14.95 -7.18
N PRO A 33 7.73 14.06 -7.28
CA PRO A 33 8.83 14.25 -8.21
C PRO A 33 8.35 14.40 -9.65
N GLN A 34 9.08 15.19 -10.43
CA GLN A 34 8.69 15.51 -11.81
C GLN A 34 8.49 14.25 -12.65
N HIS A 35 7.47 14.27 -13.51
CA HIS A 35 7.22 13.21 -14.49
C HIS A 35 6.65 13.83 -15.78
N PRO A 36 7.15 13.45 -16.97
CA PRO A 36 6.71 14.07 -18.23
C PRO A 36 5.21 13.87 -18.52
N ALA A 37 4.65 12.73 -18.12
CA ALA A 37 3.22 12.43 -18.26
C ALA A 37 2.34 12.92 -17.07
N LEU A 38 2.88 13.75 -16.18
CA LEU A 38 2.13 14.40 -15.10
C LEU A 38 2.42 15.91 -15.10
N PRO A 39 1.89 16.66 -16.08
CA PRO A 39 2.16 18.09 -16.18
C PRO A 39 1.53 18.85 -15.01
N LEU A 40 2.21 19.92 -14.60
CA LEU A 40 1.69 20.87 -13.64
C LEU A 40 0.55 21.68 -14.24
N GLN A 41 -0.41 22.10 -13.41
CA GLN A 41 -1.43 23.05 -13.84
C GLN A 41 -0.80 24.43 -14.10
N PRO A 42 -1.35 25.26 -15.01
CA PRO A 42 -0.80 26.59 -15.31
C PRO A 42 -0.66 27.53 -14.10
N ASN A 43 -1.50 27.33 -13.08
CA ASN A 43 -1.50 28.11 -11.83
C ASN A 43 -0.83 27.37 -10.66
N ALA A 44 0.00 26.36 -10.94
CA ALA A 44 0.73 25.67 -9.90
C ALA A 44 1.65 26.65 -9.14
N PRO A 45 1.84 26.47 -7.83
CA PRO A 45 2.80 27.28 -7.08
C PRO A 45 4.19 27.19 -7.73
N ASP A 46 4.90 28.31 -7.79
CA ASP A 46 6.30 28.37 -8.22
C ASP A 46 7.19 27.80 -7.09
N MET A 47 7.11 26.49 -6.90
CA MET A 47 7.83 25.72 -5.89
C MET A 47 8.59 24.60 -6.61
N PRO A 48 9.85 24.34 -6.24
CA PRO A 48 10.57 23.21 -6.80
C PRO A 48 9.86 21.90 -6.43
N GLN A 49 9.67 21.02 -7.42
CA GLN A 49 9.21 19.66 -7.17
C GLN A 49 10.26 18.91 -6.34
N PRO A 50 9.84 17.97 -5.47
CA PRO A 50 10.76 17.25 -4.61
C PRO A 50 11.71 16.34 -5.42
N ASP A 51 12.93 16.20 -4.91
CA ASP A 51 13.88 15.19 -5.39
C ASP A 51 13.33 13.76 -5.16
N ILE A 52 13.57 12.86 -6.12
CA ILE A 52 13.05 11.48 -6.09
C ILE A 52 13.53 10.72 -4.86
N LYS A 53 14.83 10.79 -4.54
CA LYS A 53 15.40 10.04 -3.42
C LYS A 53 14.85 10.54 -2.09
N SER A 54 14.85 11.85 -1.91
CA SER A 54 14.33 12.51 -0.69
C SER A 54 12.84 12.21 -0.49
N PHE A 55 12.05 12.26 -1.57
CA PHE A 55 10.61 11.96 -1.53
C PHE A 55 10.34 10.52 -1.12
N ILE A 56 10.98 9.55 -1.76
CA ILE A 56 10.81 8.12 -1.46
C ILE A 56 11.26 7.80 -0.03
N ASN A 57 12.44 8.28 0.38
CA ASN A 57 12.93 8.07 1.75
C ASN A 57 11.99 8.69 2.78
N THR A 58 11.41 9.85 2.50
CA THR A 58 10.40 10.46 3.37
C THR A 58 9.17 9.56 3.47
N ALA A 59 8.59 9.12 2.34
CA ALA A 59 7.41 8.28 2.35
C ALA A 59 7.62 6.93 3.08
N LEU A 60 8.75 6.27 2.81
CA LEU A 60 9.13 5.02 3.50
C LEU A 60 9.31 5.26 4.99
N SER A 61 10.07 6.29 5.37
CA SER A 61 10.32 6.63 6.78
C SER A 61 9.02 6.94 7.52
N GLU A 62 8.17 7.81 6.99
CA GLU A 62 6.89 8.16 7.64
C GLU A 62 5.97 6.94 7.79
N SER A 63 5.89 6.07 6.78
CA SER A 63 5.04 4.87 6.82
C SER A 63 5.54 3.82 7.82
N LEU A 64 6.86 3.65 7.93
CA LEU A 64 7.49 2.72 8.87
C LEU A 64 7.42 3.26 10.30
N GLY A 65 7.70 4.54 10.50
CA GLY A 65 7.50 5.21 11.79
C GLY A 65 6.06 5.12 12.26
N PHE A 66 5.09 5.23 11.35
CA PHE A 66 3.69 5.00 11.67
C PHE A 66 3.42 3.59 12.20
N ILE A 67 3.89 2.54 11.52
CA ILE A 67 3.73 1.18 12.05
C ILE A 67 4.47 1.02 13.38
N ASP A 68 5.74 1.42 13.47
CA ASP A 68 6.53 1.07 14.65
C ASP A 68 6.08 1.82 15.91
N GLU A 69 5.63 3.07 15.76
CA GLU A 69 5.23 3.90 16.92
C GLU A 69 3.72 4.02 17.11
N THR A 70 2.95 4.03 16.04
CA THR A 70 1.50 4.26 16.12
C THR A 70 0.71 2.96 16.22
N TRP A 71 1.20 1.85 15.65
CA TRP A 71 0.56 0.54 15.80
C TRP A 71 0.38 0.10 17.25
N PRO A 72 1.38 0.20 18.15
CA PRO A 72 1.26 -0.27 19.52
C PRO A 72 0.15 0.44 20.32
N VAL A 73 -0.26 1.64 19.89
CA VAL A 73 -1.30 2.44 20.55
C VAL A 73 -2.68 2.33 19.88
N LEU A 74 -2.82 1.51 18.82
CA LEU A 74 -4.10 1.20 18.21
C LEU A 74 -4.91 0.28 19.11
N ALA A 75 -6.23 0.52 19.20
CA ALA A 75 -7.11 -0.34 19.97
C ALA A 75 -7.28 -1.70 19.27
N SER A 76 -6.94 -2.78 19.96
CA SER A 76 -7.22 -4.14 19.48
C SER A 76 -8.72 -4.33 19.24
N LYS A 77 -9.04 -4.95 18.11
CA LYS A 77 -10.38 -5.39 17.69
C LYS A 77 -10.52 -6.92 17.69
N GLY A 78 -9.53 -7.60 18.28
CA GLY A 78 -9.44 -9.05 18.40
C GLY A 78 -8.87 -9.75 17.16
N GLU A 79 -8.76 -11.07 17.24
CA GLU A 79 -8.31 -11.92 16.15
C GLU A 79 -9.49 -12.41 15.30
N LYS A 80 -9.28 -12.45 13.98
CA LYS A 80 -10.28 -12.87 12.98
C LYS A 80 -9.72 -14.00 12.13
N ALA A 81 -10.59 -14.90 11.69
CA ALA A 81 -10.24 -15.89 10.67
C ALA A 81 -10.36 -15.25 9.27
N SER A 82 -9.50 -15.69 8.35
CA SER A 82 -9.56 -15.29 6.94
C SER A 82 -9.37 -16.52 6.04
N PRO A 83 -10.35 -17.45 6.01
CA PRO A 83 -10.20 -18.70 5.26
C PRO A 83 -9.90 -18.41 3.77
N PRO A 84 -9.02 -19.21 3.13
CA PRO A 84 -8.39 -20.44 3.62
C PRO A 84 -7.10 -20.25 4.46
N SER A 85 -6.76 -19.03 4.87
CA SER A 85 -5.60 -18.78 5.74
C SER A 85 -5.62 -19.65 7.01
N LYS A 86 -4.51 -20.34 7.28
CA LYS A 86 -4.24 -20.99 8.58
C LYS A 86 -3.92 -19.94 9.65
N ALA A 87 -3.27 -18.86 9.27
CA ALA A 87 -2.95 -17.76 10.17
C ALA A 87 -4.22 -16.99 10.56
N LYS A 88 -4.34 -16.65 11.85
CA LYS A 88 -5.30 -15.66 12.33
C LYS A 88 -4.81 -14.24 12.00
N VAL A 89 -5.76 -13.33 11.84
CA VAL A 89 -5.51 -11.91 11.57
C VAL A 89 -5.84 -11.12 12.82
N ALA A 90 -4.81 -10.59 13.49
CA ALA A 90 -4.98 -9.65 14.59
C ALA A 90 -5.36 -8.29 14.02
N LEU A 91 -6.54 -7.78 14.37
CA LEU A 91 -7.09 -6.54 13.83
C LEU A 91 -7.05 -5.42 14.88
N PHE A 92 -6.74 -4.22 14.43
CA PHE A 92 -6.60 -3.01 15.24
C PHE A 92 -7.31 -1.84 14.55
N GLY A 93 -7.73 -0.84 15.30
CA GLY A 93 -8.20 0.40 14.68
C GLY A 93 -8.51 1.52 15.66
N LYS A 94 -8.29 2.75 15.21
CA LYS A 94 -8.46 3.97 16.00
C LYS A 94 -8.56 5.19 15.06
N ASP A 95 -9.27 6.23 15.49
CA ASP A 95 -9.16 7.53 14.84
C ASP A 95 -7.85 8.21 15.28
N ILE A 96 -7.09 8.74 14.33
CA ILE A 96 -5.77 9.36 14.55
C ILE A 96 -5.79 10.78 14.02
N ASN A 97 -5.23 11.71 14.80
CA ASN A 97 -5.15 13.12 14.43
C ASN A 97 -4.34 13.31 13.16
N ASN A 98 -4.97 13.89 12.13
CA ASN A 98 -4.33 14.25 10.88
C ASN A 98 -3.73 15.66 10.98
N PRO A 99 -2.42 15.85 10.77
CA PRO A 99 -1.82 17.19 10.80
C PRO A 99 -2.37 18.12 9.72
N HIS A 100 -3.03 17.60 8.69
CA HIS A 100 -3.53 18.35 7.55
C HIS A 100 -5.07 18.46 7.49
N GLY A 101 -5.79 18.02 8.52
CA GLY A 101 -7.25 18.13 8.49
C GLY A 101 -7.97 17.33 9.56
N ALA A 102 -9.13 16.76 9.18
CA ALA A 102 -9.95 15.97 10.08
C ALA A 102 -9.25 14.67 10.50
N PRO A 103 -9.51 14.15 11.71
CA PRO A 103 -9.00 12.86 12.15
C PRO A 103 -9.31 11.75 11.13
N GLU A 104 -8.32 10.90 10.90
CA GLU A 104 -8.41 9.78 9.96
C GLU A 104 -8.79 8.52 10.72
N CYS A 105 -9.67 7.70 10.16
CA CYS A 105 -10.00 6.40 10.73
C CYS A 105 -9.02 5.36 10.20
N TRP A 106 -8.13 4.90 11.07
CA TRP A 106 -7.11 3.91 10.73
C TRP A 106 -7.53 2.52 11.17
N PHE A 107 -7.30 1.56 10.28
CA PHE A 107 -7.37 0.13 10.56
C PHE A 107 -6.04 -0.50 10.24
N ALA A 108 -5.65 -1.48 11.05
CA ALA A 108 -4.39 -2.16 10.87
C ALA A 108 -4.54 -3.64 11.18
N ARG A 109 -3.78 -4.49 10.50
CA ARG A 109 -3.82 -5.94 10.69
C ARG A 109 -2.46 -6.63 10.62
N ARG A 110 -2.22 -7.55 11.55
CA ARG A 110 -1.02 -8.40 11.55
C ARG A 110 -1.44 -9.87 11.40
N SER A 111 -0.70 -10.60 10.58
CA SER A 111 -0.80 -12.06 10.47
C SER A 111 0.59 -12.67 10.45
N ILE A 112 0.73 -13.87 11.01
CA ILE A 112 2.00 -14.62 11.04
C ILE A 112 1.77 -15.95 10.35
N HIS A 113 2.50 -16.16 9.26
CA HIS A 113 2.37 -17.30 8.37
C HIS A 113 3.55 -18.25 8.54
N GLU A 114 3.34 -19.52 8.25
CA GLU A 114 4.31 -20.58 8.51
C GLU A 114 5.50 -20.59 7.54
N GLY A 115 5.48 -19.78 6.48
CA GLY A 115 6.61 -19.64 5.56
C GLY A 115 6.82 -20.87 4.65
N ARG A 116 5.75 -21.60 4.33
CA ARG A 116 5.81 -22.85 3.53
C ARG A 116 4.89 -22.81 2.32
N LYS A 117 5.29 -23.52 1.26
CA LYS A 117 4.47 -23.77 0.05
C LYS A 117 3.39 -24.82 0.30
N GLU A 118 2.39 -24.49 1.11
CA GLU A 118 1.26 -25.38 1.45
C GLU A 118 -0.06 -24.60 1.49
N GLU A 119 -1.21 -25.26 1.35
CA GLU A 119 -2.51 -24.57 1.40
C GLU A 119 -2.70 -23.82 2.74
N GLY A 120 -3.22 -22.60 2.66
CA GLY A 120 -3.47 -21.74 3.82
C GLY A 120 -2.22 -21.03 4.38
N THR A 121 -1.08 -21.09 3.69
CA THR A 121 0.10 -20.24 3.91
C THR A 121 0.90 -20.11 2.61
N ALA A 122 1.97 -19.32 2.61
CA ALA A 122 2.89 -19.17 1.50
C ALA A 122 4.34 -19.09 1.98
N ASP A 123 5.29 -19.40 1.11
CA ASP A 123 6.72 -19.18 1.37
C ASP A 123 7.15 -17.75 1.00
N TRP A 124 8.40 -17.39 1.31
CA TRP A 124 8.89 -16.03 1.10
C TRP A 124 8.83 -15.61 -0.37
N GLY A 125 9.23 -16.50 -1.28
CA GLY A 125 9.18 -16.23 -2.72
C GLY A 125 7.76 -15.94 -3.21
N GLU A 126 6.76 -16.65 -2.69
CA GLU A 126 5.36 -16.42 -3.00
C GLU A 126 4.83 -15.09 -2.45
N PHE A 127 5.24 -14.71 -1.22
CA PHE A 127 4.95 -13.39 -0.66
C PHE A 127 5.54 -12.27 -1.53
N VAL A 128 6.80 -12.39 -1.95
CA VAL A 128 7.45 -11.43 -2.85
C VAL A 128 6.70 -11.37 -4.19
N SER A 129 6.49 -12.52 -4.84
CA SER A 129 5.86 -12.56 -6.16
C SER A 129 4.41 -12.07 -6.18
N GLY A 130 3.70 -12.19 -5.05
CA GLY A 130 2.30 -11.83 -4.95
C GLY A 130 2.05 -10.42 -4.44
N LEU A 131 2.85 -9.97 -3.47
CA LEU A 131 2.62 -8.71 -2.77
C LEU A 131 3.67 -7.63 -3.07
N PHE A 132 4.79 -7.98 -3.68
CA PHE A 132 5.81 -7.01 -4.10
C PHE A 132 5.85 -6.88 -5.62
N ASP A 133 6.04 -8.00 -6.33
CA ASP A 133 6.17 -8.01 -7.78
C ASP A 133 4.80 -7.79 -8.44
N GLY A 134 4.58 -6.62 -9.04
CA GLY A 134 3.33 -6.33 -9.75
C GLY A 134 2.10 -6.33 -8.83
N HIS A 135 2.26 -5.89 -7.57
CA HIS A 135 1.23 -5.88 -6.52
C HIS A 135 -0.18 -5.52 -7.03
N SER A 136 -0.34 -4.36 -7.67
CA SER A 136 -1.65 -3.88 -8.17
C SER A 136 -2.29 -4.79 -9.22
N VAL A 137 -1.48 -5.45 -10.06
CA VAL A 137 -1.99 -6.39 -11.06
C VAL A 137 -2.42 -7.69 -10.39
N ASN A 138 -1.62 -8.20 -9.44
CA ASN A 138 -1.99 -9.39 -8.67
C ASN A 138 -3.24 -9.15 -7.82
N GLU A 139 -3.36 -7.97 -7.19
CA GLU A 139 -4.53 -7.60 -6.41
C GLU A 139 -5.81 -7.64 -7.23
N LYS A 140 -5.77 -7.16 -8.48
CA LYS A 140 -6.89 -7.33 -9.40
C LYS A 140 -7.26 -8.80 -9.64
N GLU A 141 -6.28 -9.70 -9.71
CA GLU A 141 -6.53 -11.12 -9.94
C GLU A 141 -7.20 -11.81 -8.74
N TYR A 142 -6.78 -11.48 -7.51
CA TYR A 142 -7.26 -12.16 -6.31
C TYR A 142 -8.38 -11.44 -5.55
N THR A 143 -8.62 -10.15 -5.82
CA THR A 143 -9.68 -9.36 -5.17
C THR A 143 -10.92 -9.29 -6.07
N PRO A 144 -12.02 -10.00 -5.75
CA PRO A 144 -13.15 -10.15 -6.68
C PRO A 144 -13.85 -8.86 -7.10
N ASP A 145 -13.74 -7.81 -6.29
CA ASP A 145 -14.39 -6.53 -6.55
C ASP A 145 -13.50 -5.57 -7.35
N VAL A 146 -12.21 -5.87 -7.55
CA VAL A 146 -11.31 -5.08 -8.40
C VAL A 146 -11.48 -5.53 -9.85
N PHE A 147 -12.02 -4.65 -10.69
CA PHE A 147 -12.26 -4.97 -12.11
C PHE A 147 -11.22 -4.36 -13.04
N ASP A 148 -10.45 -3.38 -12.58
CA ASP A 148 -9.38 -2.77 -13.36
C ASP A 148 -8.23 -2.30 -12.47
N ALA A 149 -7.01 -2.40 -12.99
CA ALA A 149 -5.78 -1.93 -12.36
C ALA A 149 -4.91 -1.38 -13.48
N ARG A 150 -4.77 -0.05 -13.52
CA ARG A 150 -4.12 0.64 -14.64
C ARG A 150 -2.91 1.42 -14.16
N LYS A 151 -1.72 1.03 -14.61
CA LYS A 151 -0.51 1.84 -14.42
C LYS A 151 -0.62 3.08 -15.30
N ILE A 152 -0.53 4.26 -14.68
CA ILE A 152 -0.60 5.56 -15.36
C ILE A 152 0.79 6.17 -15.50
N LEU A 153 1.60 6.12 -14.44
CA LEU A 153 2.94 6.73 -14.41
C LEU A 153 3.97 5.72 -13.90
N ASP A 154 5.23 5.87 -14.32
CA ASP A 154 6.33 5.00 -13.91
C ASP A 154 7.65 5.80 -13.90
N TRP A 155 8.25 5.96 -12.71
CA TRP A 155 9.52 6.67 -12.53
C TRP A 155 10.74 5.74 -12.65
N GLY A 156 10.58 4.50 -13.11
CA GLY A 156 11.56 3.41 -12.98
C GLY A 156 13.02 3.77 -13.29
N GLU A 157 13.30 4.45 -14.40
CA GLU A 157 14.69 4.82 -14.75
C GLU A 157 15.30 5.82 -13.76
N ASP A 158 14.55 6.85 -13.38
CA ASP A 158 15.03 7.90 -12.49
C ASP A 158 15.15 7.40 -11.05
N VAL A 159 14.24 6.51 -10.63
CA VAL A 159 14.35 5.81 -9.33
C VAL A 159 15.59 4.92 -9.32
N GLY A 160 15.85 4.17 -10.40
CA GLY A 160 17.03 3.33 -10.52
C GLY A 160 18.33 4.11 -10.34
N LYS A 161 18.44 5.29 -10.97
CA LYS A 161 19.59 6.21 -10.80
C LYS A 161 19.67 6.78 -9.37
N ALA A 162 18.54 7.19 -8.81
CA ALA A 162 18.49 7.82 -7.48
C ALA A 162 18.91 6.85 -6.35
N PHE A 163 18.65 5.56 -6.52
CA PHE A 163 18.98 4.51 -5.54
C PHE A 163 20.18 3.66 -5.93
N GLU A 164 20.93 4.04 -6.97
CA GLU A 164 22.19 3.38 -7.30
C GLU A 164 23.18 3.49 -6.13
N GLY A 165 23.70 2.35 -5.68
CA GLY A 165 24.62 2.28 -4.54
C GLY A 165 23.99 2.56 -3.17
N ASP A 166 22.66 2.67 -3.06
CA ASP A 166 22.00 2.93 -1.76
C ASP A 166 22.30 1.82 -0.74
N GLU A 167 22.62 2.15 0.51
CA GLU A 167 23.05 1.15 1.49
C GLU A 167 21.88 0.46 2.20
N GLN A 168 20.71 1.09 2.21
CA GLN A 168 19.55 0.62 2.98
C GLN A 168 18.55 -0.13 2.09
N TRP A 169 18.27 0.42 0.91
CA TRP A 169 17.19 -0.07 0.05
C TRP A 169 17.71 -0.80 -1.19
N ALA A 170 16.95 -1.81 -1.61
CA ALA A 170 17.14 -2.55 -2.85
C ALA A 170 15.79 -2.63 -3.60
N GLU A 171 15.87 -2.79 -4.92
CA GLU A 171 14.70 -2.99 -5.79
C GLU A 171 13.61 -1.92 -5.56
N VAL A 172 14.04 -0.65 -5.49
CA VAL A 172 13.13 0.47 -5.25
C VAL A 172 12.33 0.77 -6.53
N SER A 173 11.03 0.96 -6.39
CA SER A 173 10.15 1.39 -7.47
C SER A 173 9.16 2.44 -7.00
N MET A 174 8.78 3.31 -7.94
CA MET A 174 7.72 4.29 -7.75
C MET A 174 6.88 4.41 -9.02
N CYS A 175 5.58 4.20 -8.91
CA CYS A 175 4.65 4.25 -10.03
C CYS A 175 3.29 4.77 -9.57
N ALA A 176 2.43 5.18 -10.50
CA ALA A 176 1.06 5.57 -10.17
C ALA A 176 0.05 4.63 -10.83
N TYR A 177 -0.98 4.23 -10.09
CA TYR A 177 -2.05 3.36 -10.55
C TYR A 177 -3.43 3.98 -10.34
N GLU A 178 -4.38 3.57 -11.18
CA GLU A 178 -5.82 3.69 -10.92
C GLU A 178 -6.39 2.30 -10.62
N MET A 179 -6.77 2.06 -9.36
CA MET A 179 -7.39 0.82 -8.91
C MET A 179 -8.91 0.97 -8.91
N ALA A 180 -9.62 0.19 -9.73
CA ALA A 180 -11.06 0.34 -9.94
C ALA A 180 -11.86 -0.79 -9.29
N HIS A 181 -12.71 -0.43 -8.34
CA HIS A 181 -13.52 -1.33 -7.53
C HIS A 181 -15.00 -1.22 -7.88
N LYS A 182 -15.63 -2.37 -8.06
CA LYS A 182 -17.07 -2.51 -8.14
C LYS A 182 -17.64 -2.37 -6.73
N ILE A 183 -18.57 -1.43 -6.56
CA ILE A 183 -19.33 -1.34 -5.31
C ILE A 183 -20.77 -1.76 -5.58
N PRO A 184 -21.31 -2.77 -4.88
CA PRO A 184 -22.70 -3.15 -5.05
C PRO A 184 -23.64 -1.97 -4.81
N VAL A 185 -24.64 -1.80 -5.69
CA VAL A 185 -25.75 -0.82 -5.56
C VAL A 185 -25.36 0.66 -5.70
N LEU A 186 -24.07 1.00 -5.69
CA LEU A 186 -23.56 2.37 -5.82
C LEU A 186 -22.63 2.50 -7.03
N SER A 187 -22.24 3.74 -7.38
CA SER A 187 -21.22 3.97 -8.42
C SER A 187 -19.92 3.25 -8.11
N ASN A 188 -19.19 2.81 -9.13
CA ASN A 188 -17.89 2.20 -8.95
C ASN A 188 -16.90 3.19 -8.31
N ARG A 189 -15.90 2.69 -7.60
CA ARG A 189 -14.87 3.52 -6.96
C ARG A 189 -13.57 3.36 -7.70
N VAL A 190 -12.84 4.44 -7.90
CA VAL A 190 -11.48 4.40 -8.40
C VAL A 190 -10.58 5.09 -7.41
N PHE A 191 -9.45 4.47 -7.11
CA PHE A 191 -8.44 5.01 -6.22
C PHE A 191 -7.17 5.31 -7.04
N PRO A 192 -6.90 6.59 -7.35
CA PRO A 192 -5.67 7.03 -7.99
C PRO A 192 -4.56 7.18 -6.95
N GLU A 193 -3.49 6.41 -7.09
CA GLU A 193 -2.47 6.24 -6.05
C GLU A 193 -1.07 6.27 -6.61
N LEU A 194 -0.19 6.94 -5.88
CA LEU A 194 1.24 6.74 -5.98
C LEU A 194 1.63 5.54 -5.12
N ILE A 195 2.38 4.62 -5.71
CA ILE A 195 2.83 3.39 -5.10
C ILE A 195 4.35 3.44 -5.03
N ILE A 196 4.89 3.19 -3.84
CA ILE A 196 6.32 3.04 -3.57
C ILE A 196 6.55 1.65 -3.02
N ALA A 197 7.44 0.88 -3.63
CA ALA A 197 7.86 -0.41 -3.13
C ALA A 197 9.38 -0.46 -2.98
N ALA A 198 9.86 -1.03 -1.88
CA ALA A 198 11.29 -1.24 -1.66
C ALA A 198 11.56 -2.50 -0.83
N LYS A 199 12.63 -3.22 -1.15
CA LYS A 199 13.18 -4.28 -0.29
C LYS A 199 14.26 -3.71 0.60
N TYR A 200 14.35 -4.19 1.84
CA TYR A 200 15.52 -3.93 2.65
C TYR A 200 16.73 -4.66 2.04
N LYS A 201 17.89 -4.00 1.99
CA LYS A 201 19.13 -4.70 1.71
C LYS A 201 19.38 -5.70 2.85
N PRO A 202 19.59 -7.00 2.54
CA PRO A 202 19.82 -7.99 3.58
C PRO A 202 21.11 -7.65 4.33
N HIS A 203 20.99 -7.38 5.63
CA HIS A 203 22.15 -7.21 6.51
C HIS A 203 22.70 -8.58 6.95
N THR A 204 21.85 -9.61 6.90
CA THR A 204 22.21 -11.04 6.97
C THR A 204 21.36 -11.82 5.96
N PRO A 205 21.71 -13.08 5.64
CA PRO A 205 20.90 -13.95 4.77
C PRO A 205 19.45 -14.19 5.24
N HIS A 206 19.11 -13.81 6.48
CA HIS A 206 17.79 -14.07 7.09
C HIS A 206 17.00 -12.79 7.41
N HIS A 207 17.48 -11.60 7.01
CA HIS A 207 16.75 -10.34 7.16
C HIS A 207 16.07 -9.92 5.85
N SER A 208 15.23 -10.80 5.33
CA SER A 208 14.41 -10.49 4.17
C SER A 208 13.19 -9.69 4.62
N ALA A 209 13.07 -8.46 4.13
CA ALA A 209 11.89 -7.63 4.38
C ALA A 209 11.60 -6.75 3.17
N PHE A 210 10.32 -6.47 2.94
CA PHE A 210 9.90 -5.50 1.94
C PHE A 210 8.76 -4.65 2.46
N VAL A 211 8.67 -3.45 1.90
CA VAL A 211 7.71 -2.42 2.25
C VAL A 211 7.01 -1.98 0.98
N PHE A 212 5.71 -1.75 1.10
CA PHE A 212 4.84 -1.24 0.06
C PHE A 212 4.04 -0.07 0.65
N VAL A 213 4.01 1.07 -0.02
CA VAL A 213 3.34 2.29 0.46
C VAL A 213 2.47 2.84 -0.66
N GLN A 214 1.21 3.14 -0.36
CA GLN A 214 0.26 3.72 -1.29
C GLN A 214 -0.23 5.05 -0.73
N ILE A 215 -0.15 6.10 -1.55
CA ILE A 215 -0.50 7.47 -1.17
C ILE A 215 -1.44 8.05 -2.25
N PRO A 216 -2.57 8.68 -1.88
CA PRO A 216 -3.48 9.24 -2.87
C PRO A 216 -2.80 10.32 -3.73
N LEU A 217 -2.96 10.25 -5.05
CA LEU A 217 -2.34 11.18 -6.00
C LEU A 217 -3.38 11.72 -6.98
N ASN A 218 -3.38 13.04 -7.21
CA ASN A 218 -4.20 13.63 -8.26
C ASN A 218 -3.55 13.39 -9.64
N LEU A 219 -4.21 12.56 -10.46
CA LEU A 219 -3.80 12.22 -11.82
C LEU A 219 -4.63 12.95 -12.91
N GLU A 220 -5.50 13.89 -12.54
CA GLU A 220 -6.42 14.58 -13.48
C GLU A 220 -5.69 15.23 -14.67
N THR A 221 -4.49 15.78 -14.45
CA THR A 221 -3.70 16.43 -15.50
C THR A 221 -2.92 15.45 -16.38
N SER A 222 -2.84 14.17 -16.01
CA SER A 222 -2.15 13.18 -16.82
C SER A 222 -2.99 12.86 -18.08
N PRO A 223 -2.38 12.93 -19.28
CA PRO A 223 -3.06 12.53 -20.51
C PRO A 223 -3.35 11.02 -20.55
N ASP A 224 -2.60 10.24 -19.79
CA ASP A 224 -2.69 8.78 -19.74
C ASP A 224 -3.66 8.29 -18.66
N ALA A 225 -4.08 9.17 -17.74
CA ALA A 225 -5.14 8.85 -16.79
C ALA A 225 -6.40 8.40 -17.53
N PHE A 226 -7.12 7.45 -16.96
CA PHE A 226 -8.27 6.85 -17.62
C PHE A 226 -9.56 7.22 -16.88
N TYR A 227 -9.57 7.06 -15.56
CA TYR A 227 -10.71 7.41 -14.72
C TYR A 227 -10.62 8.84 -14.18
N SER A 228 -9.43 9.27 -13.77
CA SER A 228 -9.20 10.56 -13.11
C SER A 228 -9.51 11.77 -14.00
N ASN A 229 -9.32 11.63 -15.31
CA ASN A 229 -9.63 12.66 -16.30
C ASN A 229 -10.94 12.40 -17.08
N GLY A 230 -11.70 11.35 -16.71
CA GLY A 230 -12.96 10.99 -17.34
C GLY A 230 -12.88 10.33 -18.72
N SER A 231 -11.67 10.00 -19.22
CA SER A 231 -11.48 9.28 -20.50
C SER A 231 -12.23 7.95 -20.56
N ASN A 232 -12.49 7.31 -19.42
CA ASN A 232 -13.23 6.05 -19.30
C ASN A 232 -14.64 6.13 -19.91
N LYS A 233 -15.29 7.31 -19.88
CA LYS A 233 -16.65 7.50 -20.40
C LYS A 233 -16.73 7.36 -21.91
N THR A 234 -15.65 7.67 -22.62
CA THR A 234 -15.58 7.61 -24.09
C THR A 234 -14.80 6.39 -24.57
N LYS A 235 -13.69 6.06 -23.91
CA LYS A 235 -12.76 5.00 -24.31
C LYS A 235 -13.00 3.65 -23.62
N GLY A 236 -13.78 3.62 -22.54
CA GLY A 236 -13.99 2.40 -21.76
C GLY A 236 -15.10 1.50 -22.30
N GLU A 237 -15.03 0.24 -21.88
CA GLU A 237 -15.99 -0.80 -22.22
C GLU A 237 -16.58 -1.45 -20.96
N GLY A 238 -17.81 -1.96 -21.05
CA GLY A 238 -18.45 -2.69 -19.95
C GLY A 238 -18.47 -1.91 -18.63
N LEU A 239 -17.82 -2.45 -17.58
CA LEU A 239 -17.72 -1.81 -16.27
C LEU A 239 -16.87 -0.53 -16.27
N GLN A 240 -15.90 -0.43 -17.17
CA GLN A 240 -15.00 0.72 -17.26
C GLN A 240 -15.74 1.99 -17.70
N LYS A 241 -16.76 1.86 -18.55
CA LYS A 241 -17.53 3.00 -19.09
C LYS A 241 -18.50 3.64 -18.08
N LYS A 242 -18.77 2.95 -16.96
CA LYS A 242 -19.71 3.43 -15.94
C LYS A 242 -19.19 4.68 -15.24
N ASP A 243 -20.10 5.47 -14.69
CA ASP A 243 -19.71 6.55 -13.79
C ASP A 243 -18.98 5.98 -12.57
N VAL A 244 -17.87 6.65 -12.24
CA VAL A 244 -17.02 6.32 -11.11
C VAL A 244 -16.98 7.48 -10.13
N VAL A 245 -16.75 7.18 -8.86
CA VAL A 245 -16.39 8.14 -7.83
C VAL A 245 -14.92 7.94 -7.51
N LEU A 246 -14.13 9.02 -7.56
CA LEU A 246 -12.75 8.99 -7.10
C LEU A 246 -12.74 8.94 -5.58
N GLY A 247 -12.30 7.81 -5.04
CA GLY A 247 -12.00 7.63 -3.63
C GLY A 247 -10.52 7.86 -3.35
N ARG A 248 -10.15 7.76 -2.08
CA ARG A 248 -8.76 7.83 -1.64
C ARG A 248 -8.52 6.87 -0.50
N TYR A 249 -7.38 6.20 -0.51
CA TYR A 249 -6.84 5.59 0.70
C TYR A 249 -5.34 5.79 0.75
N VAL A 250 -4.83 5.79 1.97
CA VAL A 250 -3.40 5.68 2.25
C VAL A 250 -3.21 4.32 2.89
N SER A 251 -2.19 3.60 2.48
CA SER A 251 -1.88 2.30 3.07
C SER A 251 -0.38 2.07 3.07
N MET A 252 0.05 1.21 3.98
CA MET A 252 1.34 0.58 3.85
C MET A 252 1.24 -0.88 4.23
N GLU A 253 2.10 -1.68 3.64
CA GLU A 253 2.31 -3.07 3.98
C GLU A 253 3.79 -3.33 4.25
N ARG A 254 4.05 -4.21 5.21
CA ARG A 254 5.39 -4.70 5.53
C ARG A 254 5.36 -6.21 5.69
N CYS A 255 6.19 -6.89 4.92
CA CYS A 255 6.45 -8.32 5.08
C CYS A 255 7.86 -8.53 5.59
N ILE A 256 8.01 -9.39 6.62
CA ILE A 256 9.29 -9.69 7.25
C ILE A 256 9.41 -11.21 7.40
N GLU A 257 10.46 -11.78 6.84
CA GLU A 257 10.93 -13.12 7.16
C GLU A 257 11.58 -13.09 8.56
N ARG A 258 11.03 -13.89 9.48
CA ARG A 258 11.43 -13.92 10.88
C ARG A 258 12.53 -14.95 11.09
N ALA A 259 13.29 -14.79 12.16
CA ALA A 259 14.34 -15.75 12.55
C ALA A 259 13.83 -17.19 12.79
N ASP A 260 12.54 -17.37 13.08
CA ASP A 260 11.90 -18.68 13.23
C ASP A 260 11.40 -19.28 11.89
N GLY A 261 11.72 -18.66 10.76
CA GLY A 261 11.30 -19.07 9.41
C GLY A 261 9.85 -18.71 9.06
N LYS A 262 9.12 -18.05 9.97
CA LYS A 262 7.77 -17.56 9.71
C LYS A 262 7.78 -16.22 9.00
N ILE A 263 6.66 -15.84 8.41
CA ILE A 263 6.50 -14.56 7.71
C ILE A 263 5.49 -13.71 8.48
N SER A 264 5.92 -12.54 8.96
CA SER A 264 5.02 -11.52 9.49
C SER A 264 4.54 -10.64 8.36
N TRP A 265 3.22 -10.50 8.21
CA TRP A 265 2.61 -9.56 7.27
C TRP A 265 1.75 -8.56 8.02
N GLU A 266 2.17 -7.31 7.93
CA GLU A 266 1.56 -6.15 8.57
C GLU A 266 1.00 -5.23 7.49
N MET A 267 -0.17 -4.66 7.76
CA MET A 267 -0.79 -3.68 6.90
C MET A 267 -1.54 -2.65 7.74
N ALA A 268 -1.43 -1.38 7.39
CA ALA A 268 -2.21 -0.31 7.96
C ALA A 268 -2.81 0.56 6.86
N THR A 269 -4.06 0.98 7.01
CA THR A 269 -4.73 1.84 6.05
C THR A 269 -5.70 2.81 6.73
N ALA A 270 -5.85 3.98 6.11
CA ALA A 270 -7.02 4.83 6.26
C ALA A 270 -7.64 5.05 4.88
N SER A 271 -8.98 5.05 4.82
CA SER A 271 -9.72 5.17 3.56
C SER A 271 -10.89 6.12 3.68
N ASP A 272 -11.17 6.83 2.59
CA ASP A 272 -12.34 7.66 2.34
C ASP A 272 -12.81 7.39 0.90
N ALA A 273 -13.85 6.57 0.77
CA ALA A 273 -14.44 6.18 -0.51
C ALA A 273 -15.27 7.29 -1.17
N ALA A 274 -15.39 8.46 -0.53
CA ALA A 274 -16.09 9.65 -0.97
C ALA A 274 -17.56 9.41 -1.43
N GLY A 275 -18.16 10.45 -2.02
CA GLY A 275 -19.53 10.42 -2.54
C GLY A 275 -20.60 10.33 -1.45
N ALA A 276 -21.77 9.77 -1.81
CA ALA A 276 -22.93 9.67 -0.91
C ALA A 276 -22.85 8.52 0.11
N LEU A 277 -21.72 7.80 0.20
CA LEU A 277 -21.58 6.68 1.13
C LEU A 277 -21.27 7.20 2.53
N PRO A 278 -22.17 7.06 3.52
CA PRO A 278 -21.95 7.57 4.87
C PRO A 278 -20.69 6.98 5.50
N MET A 279 -19.86 7.81 6.13
CA MET A 279 -18.61 7.38 6.80
C MET A 279 -18.78 6.18 7.75
N PRO A 280 -19.86 6.03 8.55
CA PRO A 280 -20.04 4.85 9.38
C PRO A 280 -20.05 3.54 8.56
N LEU A 281 -20.71 3.51 7.40
CA LEU A 281 -20.76 2.32 6.54
C LEU A 281 -19.38 2.00 5.95
N GLN A 282 -18.59 3.02 5.61
CA GLN A 282 -17.19 2.82 5.20
C GLN A 282 -16.36 2.23 6.34
N LYS A 283 -16.48 2.80 7.55
CA LYS A 283 -15.79 2.33 8.76
C LYS A 283 -16.17 0.90 9.16
N PHE A 284 -17.34 0.39 8.76
CA PHE A 284 -17.72 -1.01 8.95
C PHE A 284 -17.15 -1.96 7.88
N GLY A 285 -17.01 -1.49 6.63
CA GLY A 285 -16.56 -2.33 5.51
C GLY A 285 -15.05 -2.57 5.49
N VAL A 286 -14.25 -1.51 5.73
CA VAL A 286 -12.77 -1.58 5.66
C VAL A 286 -12.17 -2.65 6.59
N PRO A 287 -12.57 -2.78 7.86
CA PRO A 287 -12.00 -3.80 8.76
C PRO A 287 -12.21 -5.23 8.27
N ALA A 288 -13.37 -5.51 7.66
CA ALA A 288 -13.68 -6.83 7.13
C ALA A 288 -12.90 -7.09 5.82
N ALA A 289 -12.76 -6.07 4.97
CA ALA A 289 -11.97 -6.14 3.74
C ALA A 289 -10.50 -6.49 4.04
N VAL A 290 -9.84 -5.70 4.91
CA VAL A 290 -8.41 -5.92 5.22
C VAL A 290 -8.14 -7.30 5.83
N VAL A 291 -9.10 -7.87 6.58
CA VAL A 291 -8.99 -9.25 7.06
C VAL A 291 -9.12 -10.24 5.91
N LYS A 292 -10.13 -10.08 5.06
CA LYS A 292 -10.44 -10.98 3.94
C LYS A 292 -9.30 -11.07 2.92
N ASP A 293 -8.57 -9.97 2.70
CA ASP A 293 -7.47 -9.91 1.73
C ASP A 293 -6.39 -10.96 2.00
N VAL A 294 -6.14 -11.30 3.28
CA VAL A 294 -5.19 -12.35 3.65
C VAL A 294 -5.59 -13.71 3.08
N GLY A 295 -6.86 -14.08 3.20
CA GLY A 295 -7.40 -15.32 2.66
C GLY A 295 -7.45 -15.31 1.14
N LEU A 296 -7.82 -14.18 0.53
CA LEU A 296 -7.83 -14.02 -0.94
C LEU A 296 -6.44 -14.24 -1.54
N PHE A 297 -5.42 -13.60 -0.98
CA PHE A 297 -4.03 -13.79 -1.38
C PHE A 297 -3.61 -15.27 -1.28
N LEU A 298 -3.84 -15.91 -0.13
CA LEU A 298 -3.43 -17.32 0.05
C LEU A 298 -4.21 -18.30 -0.83
N SER A 299 -5.48 -18.02 -1.10
CA SER A 299 -6.28 -18.79 -2.06
C SER A 299 -5.71 -18.67 -3.47
N TRP A 300 -5.33 -17.46 -3.89
CA TRP A 300 -4.71 -17.20 -5.19
C TRP A 300 -3.34 -17.86 -5.32
N THR A 301 -2.49 -17.76 -4.30
CA THR A 301 -1.18 -18.43 -4.29
C THR A 301 -1.33 -19.94 -4.40
N ALA A 302 -2.26 -20.55 -3.65
CA ALA A 302 -2.52 -21.98 -3.74
C ALA A 302 -2.97 -22.40 -5.15
N LYS A 303 -3.85 -21.64 -5.82
CA LYS A 303 -4.27 -21.91 -7.20
C LYS A 303 -3.12 -21.84 -8.20
N ARG A 304 -2.16 -20.93 -8.01
CA ARG A 304 -1.01 -20.74 -8.92
C ARG A 304 0.04 -21.85 -8.81
N ARG A 305 0.10 -22.57 -7.69
CA ARG A 305 0.94 -23.77 -7.57
C ARG A 305 0.47 -24.92 -8.48
N GLY A 306 -0.81 -24.89 -8.87
CA GLY A 306 -1.46 -26.03 -9.50
C GLY A 306 -1.93 -27.08 -8.48
N PRO A 307 -2.65 -28.11 -8.94
CA PRO A 307 -3.04 -29.25 -8.11
C PRO A 307 -1.86 -30.11 -7.65
#